data_AF-A0A9X9X358-F1
#
_entry.id   AF-A0A9X9X358-F1
#
_cell.length_a   1.000
_cell.length_b   1.000
_cell.length_c   1.000
_cell.angle_alpha   90.00
_cell.angle_beta   90.00
_cell.angle_gamma   90.00
#
_symmetry.space_group_name_H-M   'P 1'
#
loop_
_entity.id
_entity.type
_entity.pdbx_description
1 polymer ?
#
loop_
_entity_poly.entity_id
_entity_poly.type
_entity_poly.pdbx_seq_one_letter_code
_entity_poly.pdbx_strand_id
1 'polypeptide(L)'
;MWNRQRFIKDPSTGKRVARPNPREAWITTAVPHLAIIDPETWCLAQVRLSANRQAVLVSSSPSVEQSVNRGERLGSVRQPRWPLSGLVRCGLCNGPLTVMGPNGRLGCANHVERGTCTNRRTILRGVLSPRVLVGLKKRLLAPELVEEFVRTYVAEVNAANRERGARQAALEQQHAKLSRRIHNLLELIKDGHGGAAMAAELRDLERRQEELARQIAAAGEPEPIPVLYPNLPALYRRHVERLEAALADPGTAMAATEALRGLIDAILV
;
A
#
# COMPACT_ATOMS: atom_id res chain seq x y z
N MET A 1 10.75 25.74 12.76
CA MET A 1 9.39 26.26 13.02
C MET A 1 9.51 27.37 14.05
N TRP A 2 9.09 28.58 13.70
CA TRP A 2 9.23 29.80 14.51
C TRP A 2 7.84 30.37 14.86
N ASN A 3 7.81 31.36 15.77
CA ASN A 3 6.60 32.09 16.17
C ASN A 3 5.47 31.25 16.80
N ARG A 4 5.81 30.19 17.55
CA ARG A 4 4.83 29.29 18.19
C ARG A 4 4.06 29.92 19.36
N GLN A 5 4.61 30.96 19.98
CA GLN A 5 4.01 31.63 21.13
C GLN A 5 4.36 33.12 21.14
N ARG A 6 3.49 33.92 21.75
CA ARG A 6 3.73 35.33 22.07
C ARG A 6 3.58 35.56 23.57
N PHE A 7 4.33 36.53 24.10
CA PHE A 7 4.23 36.92 25.50
C PHE A 7 3.32 38.14 25.62
N ILE A 8 2.30 38.03 26.46
CA ILE A 8 1.39 39.14 26.79
C ILE A 8 1.60 39.48 28.26
N LYS A 9 1.69 40.78 28.59
CA LYS A 9 1.75 41.22 29.97
C LYS A 9 0.34 41.23 30.55
N ASP A 10 0.14 40.50 31.64
CA ASP A 10 -1.14 40.46 32.35
C ASP A 10 -1.43 41.84 32.97
N PRO A 11 -2.57 42.50 32.65
CA PRO A 11 -2.90 43.82 33.17
C PRO A 11 -3.07 43.85 34.69
N SER A 12 -3.44 42.73 35.31
CA SER A 12 -3.75 42.63 36.73
C SER A 12 -2.54 42.25 37.59
N THR A 13 -1.65 41.40 37.06
CA THR A 13 -0.50 40.87 37.81
C THR A 13 0.85 41.42 37.35
N GLY A 14 0.90 42.14 36.22
CA GLY A 14 2.11 42.69 35.63
C GLY A 14 3.09 41.64 35.08
N LYS A 15 2.79 40.35 35.23
CA LYS A 15 3.65 39.23 34.80
C LYS A 15 3.47 38.94 33.31
N ARG A 16 4.54 38.48 32.65
CA ARG A 16 4.49 38.04 31.25
C ARG A 16 3.96 36.61 31.18
N VAL A 17 2.83 36.42 30.52
CA VAL A 17 2.21 35.11 30.29
C VAL A 17 2.45 34.70 28.83
N ALA A 18 2.98 33.50 28.62
CA ALA A 18 3.12 32.92 27.30
C ALA A 18 1.74 32.45 26.81
N ARG A 19 1.32 32.93 25.63
CA ARG A 19 0.11 32.46 24.93
C ARG A 19 0.53 31.80 23.61
N PRO A 20 0.04 30.58 23.32
CA PRO A 20 0.32 29.93 22.06
C PRO A 20 -0.29 30.74 20.92
N ASN A 21 0.48 30.90 19.84
CA ASN A 21 -0.02 31.52 18.63
C ASN A 21 -0.84 30.51 17.82
N PRO A 22 -1.85 30.97 17.06
CA PRO A 22 -2.63 30.11 16.20
C PRO A 22 -1.73 29.53 15.09
N ARG A 23 -2.11 28.36 14.55
CA ARG A 23 -1.22 27.59 13.64
C ARG A 23 -0.93 28.34 12.34
N GLU A 24 -1.84 29.20 11.90
CA GLU A 24 -1.67 30.04 10.71
C GLU A 24 -0.55 31.07 10.89
N ALA A 25 -0.24 31.44 12.13
CA ALA A 25 0.85 32.36 12.46
C ALA A 25 2.21 31.65 12.64
N TRP A 26 2.26 30.31 12.52
CA TRP A 26 3.50 29.55 12.66
C TRP A 26 4.32 29.63 11.37
N ILE A 27 5.55 30.10 11.50
CA ILE A 27 6.46 30.20 10.37
C ILE A 27 7.18 28.86 10.23
N THR A 28 6.87 28.15 9.14
CA THR A 28 7.52 26.87 8.80
C THR A 28 8.38 27.08 7.55
N THR A 29 9.69 26.91 7.70
CA THR A 29 10.66 26.99 6.60
C THR A 29 11.13 25.58 6.29
N ALA A 30 11.07 25.18 5.02
CA ALA A 30 11.67 23.93 4.58
C ALA A 30 13.19 24.07 4.58
N VAL A 31 13.90 23.08 5.13
CA VAL A 31 15.37 23.09 5.21
C VAL A 31 15.93 21.81 4.60
N PRO A 32 15.89 21.63 3.26
CA PRO A 32 16.21 20.36 2.61
C PRO A 32 17.66 19.92 2.82
N HIS A 33 18.60 20.87 2.96
CA HIS A 33 20.02 20.59 3.16
C HIS A 33 20.36 20.00 4.55
N LEU A 34 19.40 20.01 5.50
CA LEU A 34 19.52 19.34 6.80
C LEU A 34 18.81 17.98 6.83
N ALA A 35 18.24 17.53 5.71
CA ALA A 35 17.60 16.24 5.63
C ALA A 35 18.66 15.12 5.73
N ILE A 36 18.52 14.27 6.75
CA ILE A 36 19.40 13.11 6.99
C ILE A 36 19.00 11.93 6.09
N ILE A 37 17.73 11.88 5.69
CA ILE A 37 17.13 10.80 4.94
C ILE A 37 16.54 11.40 3.66
N ASP A 38 16.65 10.67 2.56
CA ASP A 38 16.07 11.09 1.29
C ASP A 38 14.53 11.20 1.37
N PRO A 39 13.91 12.05 0.53
CA PRO A 39 12.47 12.27 0.57
C PRO A 39 11.63 11.01 0.31
N GLU A 40 12.10 10.09 -0.54
CA GLU A 40 11.37 8.87 -0.90
C GLU A 40 11.28 7.92 0.29
N THR A 41 12.41 7.62 0.93
CA THR A 41 12.48 6.81 2.15
C THR A 41 11.66 7.44 3.27
N TRP A 42 11.70 8.76 3.43
CA TRP A 42 10.86 9.46 4.40
C TRP A 42 9.37 9.27 4.11
N CYS A 43 8.94 9.46 2.86
CA CYS A 43 7.56 9.27 2.45
C CYS A 43 7.08 7.83 2.69
N LEU A 44 7.86 6.82 2.30
CA LEU A 44 7.57 5.41 2.55
C LEU A 44 7.44 5.12 4.05
N ALA A 45 8.33 5.68 4.87
CA ALA A 45 8.25 5.55 6.33
C ALA A 45 6.98 6.20 6.90
N GLN A 46 6.57 7.38 6.40
CA GLN A 46 5.34 8.05 6.83
C GLN A 46 4.09 7.25 6.44
N VAL A 47 4.05 6.66 5.25
CA VAL A 47 2.97 5.76 4.81
C VAL A 47 2.86 4.56 5.74
N ARG A 48 3.99 3.93 6.08
CA ARG A 48 4.00 2.80 7.02
C ARG A 48 3.54 3.21 8.42
N LEU A 49 3.97 4.37 8.91
CA LEU A 49 3.56 4.91 10.21
C LEU A 49 2.06 5.25 10.26
N SER A 50 1.50 5.80 9.19
CA SER A 50 0.07 6.15 9.12
C SER A 50 -0.81 4.89 9.09
N ALA A 51 -0.44 3.88 8.29
CA ALA A 51 -1.13 2.58 8.25
C ALA A 51 -1.13 1.91 9.63
N ASN A 52 0.02 1.89 10.31
CA ASN A 52 0.13 1.34 11.66
C ASN A 52 -0.76 2.08 12.67
N ARG A 53 -0.81 3.43 12.61
CA ARG A 53 -1.68 4.24 13.48
C ARG A 53 -3.16 3.91 13.27
N GLN A 54 -3.60 3.74 12.03
CA GLN A 54 -4.98 3.37 11.72
C GLN A 54 -5.34 1.99 12.31
N ALA A 55 -4.45 1.01 12.19
CA ALA A 55 -4.65 -0.32 12.78
C ALA A 55 -4.82 -0.29 14.33
N VAL A 56 -4.10 0.60 15.02
CA VAL A 56 -4.25 0.79 16.48
C VAL A 56 -5.62 1.39 16.83
N LEU A 57 -6.07 2.36 16.02
CA LEU A 57 -7.33 3.07 16.26
C LEU A 57 -8.54 2.15 16.04
N VAL A 58 -8.49 1.27 15.02
CA VAL A 58 -9.58 0.33 14.71
C VAL A 58 -9.68 -0.82 15.72
N SER A 59 -8.57 -1.23 16.35
CA SER A 59 -8.55 -2.34 17.32
C SER A 59 -8.90 -1.93 18.76
N SER A 60 -9.09 -0.64 19.02
CA SER A 60 -9.39 -0.11 20.35
C SER A 60 -10.90 0.01 20.57
N SER A 61 -11.50 -0.84 21.41
CA SER A 61 -12.81 -0.52 22.03
C SER A 61 -12.66 0.73 22.92
N PRO A 62 -13.68 1.61 23.03
CA PRO A 62 -13.58 2.95 23.63
C PRO A 62 -13.56 2.95 25.16
N SER A 63 -13.08 1.87 25.78
CA SER A 63 -13.08 1.68 27.23
C SER A 63 -11.65 1.42 27.68
N VAL A 64 -10.99 2.46 28.19
CA VAL A 64 -10.19 2.50 29.44
C VAL A 64 -9.39 3.81 29.44
N GLU A 65 -9.73 4.67 30.40
CA GLU A 65 -9.15 5.98 30.75
C GLU A 65 -7.69 5.93 31.24
N GLN A 66 -6.90 4.93 30.86
CA GLN A 66 -5.51 4.83 31.31
C GLN A 66 -4.56 5.40 30.25
N SER A 67 -3.91 6.50 30.66
CA SER A 67 -2.85 7.23 29.99
C SER A 67 -1.58 6.39 29.78
N VAL A 68 -1.69 5.26 29.10
CA VAL A 68 -0.54 4.50 28.60
C VAL A 68 -0.02 5.24 27.38
N ASN A 69 1.22 5.70 27.44
CA ASN A 69 1.88 6.53 26.44
C ASN A 69 1.61 6.01 25.01
N ARG A 70 1.22 6.90 24.08
CA ARG A 70 1.01 6.54 22.66
C ARG A 70 2.22 5.79 22.06
N GLY A 71 3.44 6.11 22.52
CA GLY A 71 4.66 5.42 22.10
C GLY A 71 4.71 3.94 22.46
N GLU A 72 4.17 3.56 23.62
CA GLU A 72 4.11 2.18 24.10
C GLU A 72 3.02 1.38 23.40
N ARG A 73 1.87 2.02 23.10
CA ARG A 73 0.81 1.46 22.25
C ARG A 73 1.25 1.27 20.79
N LEU A 74 2.07 2.18 20.27
CA LEU A 74 2.70 2.02 18.96
C LEU A 74 3.78 0.92 19.00
N GLY A 75 4.50 0.78 20.11
CA GLY A 75 5.47 -0.28 20.37
C GLY A 75 4.86 -1.69 20.42
N SER A 76 3.68 -1.84 21.01
CA SER A 76 2.96 -3.13 21.04
C SER A 76 2.36 -3.53 19.69
N VAL A 77 2.09 -2.56 18.82
CA VAL A 77 1.71 -2.80 17.41
C VAL A 77 2.92 -3.13 16.55
N ARG A 78 4.11 -2.62 16.92
CA ARG A 78 5.37 -2.81 16.17
C ARG A 78 5.89 -4.25 16.13
N GLN A 79 5.61 -5.07 17.14
CA GLN A 79 6.10 -6.45 17.14
C GLN A 79 5.01 -7.44 17.56
N PRO A 80 4.58 -8.33 16.65
CA PRO A 80 3.79 -9.46 17.08
C PRO A 80 4.65 -10.28 18.06
N ARG A 81 4.12 -10.56 19.25
CA ARG A 81 4.83 -11.36 20.29
C ARG A 81 5.24 -12.75 19.78
N TRP A 82 4.67 -13.17 18.64
CA TRP A 82 4.98 -14.38 17.89
C TRP A 82 4.33 -14.34 16.50
N PRO A 83 4.76 -15.17 15.54
CA PRO A 83 4.46 -14.98 14.12
C PRO A 83 2.96 -14.82 13.76
N LEU A 84 2.09 -15.63 14.36
CA LEU A 84 0.65 -15.65 14.04
C LEU A 84 -0.22 -14.91 15.07
N SER A 85 0.39 -14.05 15.90
CA SER A 85 -0.33 -13.28 16.92
C SER A 85 -1.45 -12.44 16.32
N GLY A 86 -2.66 -12.54 16.88
CA GLY A 86 -3.83 -11.77 16.44
C GLY A 86 -4.54 -12.29 15.18
N LEU A 87 -4.01 -13.34 14.51
CA LEU A 87 -4.65 -13.94 13.33
C LEU A 87 -5.55 -15.14 13.67
N VAL A 88 -5.42 -15.69 14.88
CA VAL A 88 -6.14 -16.90 15.30
C VAL A 88 -7.52 -16.54 15.83
N ARG A 89 -8.57 -17.11 15.21
CA ARG A 89 -9.97 -16.87 15.54
C ARG A 89 -10.72 -18.17 15.79
N CYS A 90 -11.80 -18.08 16.55
CA CYS A 90 -12.63 -19.21 16.92
C CYS A 90 -13.52 -19.61 15.74
N GLY A 91 -13.53 -20.90 15.38
CA GLY A 91 -14.40 -21.40 14.31
C GLY A 91 -15.91 -21.29 14.59
N LEU A 92 -16.32 -21.10 15.84
CA LEU A 92 -17.73 -21.00 16.26
C LEU A 92 -18.23 -19.56 16.34
N CYS A 93 -17.52 -18.68 17.06
CA CYS A 93 -17.97 -17.30 17.26
C CYS A 93 -17.18 -16.26 16.45
N ASN A 94 -16.17 -16.69 15.67
CA ASN A 94 -15.21 -15.83 14.99
C ASN A 94 -14.46 -14.84 15.90
N GLY A 95 -14.58 -15.00 17.22
CA GLY A 95 -13.90 -14.18 18.22
C GLY A 95 -12.40 -14.50 18.29
N PRO A 96 -11.60 -13.58 18.86
CA PRO A 96 -10.15 -13.77 18.96
C PRO A 96 -9.79 -14.91 19.91
N LEU A 97 -8.75 -15.68 19.57
CA LEU A 97 -8.11 -16.59 20.51
C LEU A 97 -6.97 -15.85 21.24
N THR A 98 -7.03 -15.88 22.58
CA THR A 98 -6.03 -15.26 23.45
C THR A 98 -5.17 -16.32 24.13
N VAL A 99 -3.98 -15.92 24.58
CA VAL A 99 -3.05 -16.82 25.29
C VAL A 99 -3.54 -17.02 26.72
N MET A 100 -3.85 -18.27 27.05
CA MET A 100 -4.23 -18.73 28.38
C MET A 100 -3.01 -19.32 29.10
N GLY A 101 -2.52 -18.59 30.10
CA GLY A 101 -1.44 -19.02 30.99
C GLY A 101 -0.03 -18.97 30.38
N PRO A 102 0.98 -19.38 31.17
CA PRO A 102 2.39 -19.23 30.82
C PRO A 102 2.83 -20.17 29.68
N ASN A 103 2.14 -21.28 29.47
CA ASN A 103 2.52 -22.34 28.53
C ASN A 103 2.18 -21.99 27.05
N GLY A 104 1.70 -20.78 26.76
CA GLY A 104 1.41 -20.35 25.39
C GLY A 104 0.23 -21.09 24.74
N ARG A 105 -0.74 -21.56 25.52
CA ARG A 105 -1.96 -22.21 25.04
C ARG A 105 -2.96 -21.15 24.57
N LEU A 106 -3.57 -21.34 23.42
CA LEU A 106 -4.59 -20.44 22.87
C LEU A 106 -5.98 -20.98 23.17
N GLY A 107 -6.89 -20.12 23.61
CA GLY A 107 -8.30 -20.42 23.82
C GLY A 107 -9.19 -19.26 23.42
N CYS A 108 -10.48 -19.53 23.19
CA CYS A 108 -11.43 -18.51 22.77
C CYS A 108 -11.67 -17.49 23.90
N ALA A 109 -11.35 -16.21 23.67
CA ALA A 109 -11.53 -15.16 24.67
C ALA A 109 -13.00 -15.01 25.09
N ASN A 110 -13.93 -15.12 24.13
CA ASN A 110 -15.36 -15.03 24.39
C ASN A 110 -15.89 -16.18 25.26
N HIS A 111 -15.27 -17.37 25.19
CA HIS A 111 -15.61 -18.47 26.08
C HIS A 111 -15.06 -18.23 27.49
N VAL A 112 -13.79 -17.83 27.59
CA VAL A 112 -13.03 -17.78 28.84
C VAL A 112 -13.37 -16.55 29.68
N GLU A 113 -13.42 -15.38 29.04
CA GLU A 113 -13.62 -14.10 29.73
C GLU A 113 -15.10 -13.72 29.82
N ARG A 114 -15.89 -14.06 28.80
CA ARG A 114 -17.28 -13.58 28.65
C ARG A 114 -18.35 -14.67 28.77
N GLY A 115 -17.98 -15.95 28.70
CA GLY A 115 -18.93 -17.07 28.69
C GLY A 115 -19.91 -17.10 27.51
N THR A 116 -19.72 -16.26 26.47
CA THR A 116 -20.67 -16.10 25.35
C THR A 116 -20.44 -17.09 24.20
N CYS A 117 -19.35 -17.85 24.23
CA CYS A 117 -19.06 -18.91 23.26
C CYS A 117 -18.97 -20.27 23.97
N THR A 118 -19.44 -21.33 23.32
CA THR A 118 -19.36 -22.72 23.83
C THR A 118 -18.05 -23.42 23.50
N ASN A 119 -17.14 -22.77 22.75
CA ASN A 119 -15.89 -23.39 22.32
C ASN A 119 -14.90 -23.58 23.48
N ARG A 120 -14.76 -24.82 23.94
CA ARG A 120 -13.81 -25.25 24.98
C ARG A 120 -12.46 -25.74 24.41
N ARG A 121 -12.29 -25.76 23.08
CA ARG A 121 -11.06 -26.27 22.46
C ARG A 121 -9.91 -25.28 22.70
N THR A 122 -8.74 -25.85 22.94
CA THR A 122 -7.50 -25.09 23.13
C THR A 122 -6.38 -25.72 22.31
N ILE A 123 -5.44 -24.89 21.85
CA ILE A 123 -4.31 -25.35 21.05
C ILE A 123 -3.01 -24.70 21.53
N LEU A 124 -1.92 -25.45 21.57
CA LEU A 124 -0.60 -24.89 21.88
C LEU A 124 -0.07 -24.12 20.68
N ARG A 125 0.50 -22.93 20.92
CA ARG A 125 1.18 -22.14 19.88
C ARG A 125 2.24 -22.95 19.12
N GLY A 126 3.04 -23.74 19.85
CA GLY A 126 4.08 -24.59 19.26
C GLY A 126 3.54 -25.69 18.33
N VAL A 127 2.27 -26.09 18.48
CA VAL A 127 1.61 -27.06 17.59
C VAL A 127 0.86 -26.37 16.45
N LEU A 128 0.30 -25.18 16.71
CA LEU A 128 -0.43 -24.41 15.72
C LEU A 128 0.50 -23.92 14.61
N SER A 129 1.65 -23.33 14.95
CA SER A 129 2.54 -22.73 13.95
C SER A 129 3.00 -23.73 12.88
N PRO A 130 3.51 -24.94 13.22
CA PRO A 130 3.88 -25.92 12.20
C PRO A 130 2.70 -26.40 11.36
N ARG A 131 1.50 -26.57 11.96
CA ARG A 131 0.30 -26.98 11.22
C ARG A 131 -0.14 -25.95 10.19
N VAL A 132 -0.10 -24.67 10.56
CA VAL A 132 -0.41 -23.55 9.66
C VAL A 132 0.61 -23.50 8.53
N LEU A 133 1.90 -23.63 8.83
CA LEU A 133 2.96 -23.64 7.81
C LEU A 133 2.82 -24.83 6.85
N VAL A 134 2.50 -26.03 7.34
CA VAL A 134 2.22 -27.19 6.48
C VAL A 134 0.98 -26.97 5.62
N GLY A 135 -0.09 -26.39 6.18
CA GLY A 135 -1.31 -26.07 5.43
C GLY A 135 -1.08 -25.03 4.34
N LEU A 136 -0.30 -23.99 4.67
CA LEU A 136 0.14 -22.97 3.72
C LEU A 136 1.01 -23.59 2.63
N LYS A 137 2.01 -24.41 2.97
CA LYS A 137 2.80 -25.15 1.99
C LYS A 137 1.91 -25.96 1.05
N LYS A 138 0.96 -26.73 1.56
CA LYS A 138 0.08 -27.55 0.71
C LYS A 138 -0.83 -26.72 -0.21
N ARG A 139 -1.36 -25.58 0.26
CA ARG A 139 -2.26 -24.72 -0.53
C ARG A 139 -1.52 -23.78 -1.49
N LEU A 140 -0.39 -23.21 -1.07
CA LEU A 140 0.45 -22.34 -1.89
C LEU A 140 1.22 -23.14 -2.96
N LEU A 141 1.57 -24.39 -2.69
CA LEU A 141 2.24 -25.28 -3.64
C LEU A 141 1.27 -26.09 -4.51
N ALA A 142 -0.03 -25.80 -4.49
CA ALA A 142 -0.97 -26.44 -5.42
C ALA A 142 -0.62 -25.97 -6.84
N PRO A 143 0.04 -26.81 -7.66
CA PRO A 143 0.59 -26.37 -8.94
C PRO A 143 -0.53 -25.92 -9.89
N GLU A 144 -1.70 -26.54 -9.77
CA GLU A 144 -2.92 -26.21 -10.51
C GLU A 144 -3.40 -24.77 -10.27
N LEU A 145 -3.34 -24.29 -9.02
CA LEU A 145 -3.77 -22.93 -8.68
C LEU A 145 -2.77 -21.87 -9.14
N VAL A 146 -1.48 -22.20 -9.09
CA VAL A 146 -0.41 -21.31 -9.57
C VAL A 146 -0.43 -21.25 -11.10
N GLU A 147 -0.65 -22.38 -11.77
CA GLU A 147 -0.74 -22.46 -13.23
C GLU A 147 -1.96 -21.70 -13.77
N GLU A 148 -3.13 -21.88 -13.14
CA GLU A 148 -4.32 -21.10 -13.48
C GLU A 148 -4.08 -19.60 -13.26
N PHE A 149 -3.56 -19.22 -12.08
CA PHE A 149 -3.26 -17.83 -11.77
C PHE A 149 -2.30 -17.21 -12.78
N VAL A 150 -1.21 -17.91 -13.12
CA VAL A 150 -0.22 -17.48 -14.12
C VAL A 150 -0.89 -17.31 -15.49
N ARG A 151 -1.70 -18.29 -15.91
CA ARG A 151 -2.40 -18.24 -17.20
C ARG A 151 -3.36 -17.05 -17.27
N THR A 152 -4.21 -16.88 -16.26
CA THR A 152 -5.18 -15.77 -16.22
C THR A 152 -4.46 -14.44 -16.16
N TYR A 153 -3.43 -14.30 -15.32
CA TYR A 153 -2.67 -13.06 -15.18
C TYR A 153 -1.98 -12.65 -16.49
N VAL A 154 -1.33 -13.59 -17.18
CA VAL A 154 -0.72 -13.34 -18.49
C VAL A 154 -1.78 -12.96 -19.53
N ALA A 155 -2.93 -13.63 -19.53
CA ALA A 155 -4.02 -13.30 -20.44
C ALA A 155 -4.56 -11.89 -20.23
N GLU A 156 -4.76 -11.48 -18.97
CA GLU A 156 -5.23 -10.15 -18.58
C GLU A 156 -4.22 -9.05 -18.95
N VAL A 157 -2.93 -9.25 -18.63
CA VAL A 157 -1.87 -8.28 -19.00
C VAL A 157 -1.77 -8.14 -20.51
N ASN A 158 -1.83 -9.25 -21.26
CA ASN A 158 -1.82 -9.23 -22.72
C ASN A 158 -3.08 -8.56 -23.30
N ALA A 159 -4.25 -8.76 -22.69
CA ALA A 159 -5.49 -8.08 -23.09
C ALA A 159 -5.39 -6.56 -22.88
N ALA A 160 -4.96 -6.12 -21.69
CA ALA A 160 -4.76 -4.72 -21.37
C ALA A 160 -3.70 -4.07 -22.27
N ASN A 161 -2.60 -4.76 -22.57
CA ASN A 161 -1.58 -4.27 -23.49
C ASN A 161 -2.08 -4.16 -24.93
N ARG A 162 -2.90 -5.12 -25.40
CA ARG A 162 -3.53 -5.01 -26.73
C ARG A 162 -4.48 -3.82 -26.82
N GLU A 163 -5.28 -3.58 -25.80
CA GLU A 163 -6.21 -2.44 -25.77
C GLU A 163 -5.45 -1.11 -25.74
N ARG A 164 -4.43 -0.99 -24.87
CA ARG A 164 -3.57 0.20 -24.80
C ARG A 164 -2.84 0.44 -26.13
N GLY A 165 -2.24 -0.61 -26.71
CA GLY A 165 -1.56 -0.52 -27.99
C GLY A 165 -2.49 -0.12 -29.14
N ALA A 166 -3.70 -0.68 -29.19
CA ALA A 166 -4.70 -0.30 -30.20
C ALA A 166 -5.14 1.16 -30.04
N ARG A 167 -5.36 1.62 -28.80
CA ARG A 167 -5.72 3.00 -28.51
C ARG A 167 -4.59 3.97 -28.87
N GLN A 168 -3.35 3.64 -28.53
CA GLN A 168 -2.18 4.44 -28.88
C GLN A 168 -2.01 4.54 -30.40
N ALA A 169 -2.07 3.41 -31.12
CA ALA A 169 -1.98 3.39 -32.57
C ALA A 169 -3.08 4.23 -33.24
N ALA A 170 -4.30 4.20 -32.70
CA ALA A 170 -5.40 5.04 -33.20
C ALA A 170 -5.13 6.54 -33.00
N LEU A 171 -4.61 6.94 -31.83
CA LEU A 171 -4.24 8.33 -31.54
C LEU A 171 -3.08 8.80 -32.44
N GLU A 172 -2.06 7.98 -32.63
CA GLU A 172 -0.92 8.27 -33.52
C GLU A 172 -1.36 8.44 -34.98
N GLN A 173 -2.28 7.59 -35.46
CA GLN A 173 -2.86 7.74 -36.80
C GLN A 173 -3.65 9.05 -36.95
N GLN A 174 -4.42 9.45 -35.94
CA GLN A 174 -5.15 10.73 -35.97
C GLN A 174 -4.20 11.92 -35.96
N HIS A 175 -3.15 11.87 -35.12
CA HIS A 175 -2.12 12.90 -35.07
C HIS A 175 -1.39 13.03 -36.43
N ALA A 176 -1.04 11.91 -37.07
CA ALA A 176 -0.44 11.92 -38.40
C ALA A 176 -1.36 12.51 -39.48
N LYS A 177 -2.67 12.23 -39.43
CA LYS A 177 -3.65 12.83 -40.35
C LYS A 177 -3.76 14.35 -40.18
N LEU A 178 -3.80 14.83 -38.94
CA LEU A 178 -3.83 16.28 -38.66
C LEU A 178 -2.54 16.96 -39.12
N SER A 179 -1.38 16.36 -38.85
CA SER A 179 -0.08 16.89 -39.27
C SER A 179 0.00 17.07 -40.79
N ARG A 180 -0.47 16.08 -41.58
CA ARG A 180 -0.57 16.22 -43.04
C ARG A 180 -1.51 17.33 -43.47
N ARG A 181 -2.66 17.49 -42.81
CA ARG A 181 -3.64 18.54 -43.14
C ARG A 181 -3.09 19.95 -42.83
N ILE A 182 -2.40 20.10 -41.70
CA ILE A 182 -1.68 21.33 -41.33
C ILE A 182 -0.63 21.66 -42.38
N HIS A 183 0.19 20.67 -42.77
CA HIS A 183 1.21 20.86 -43.80
C HIS A 183 0.61 21.33 -45.13
N ASN A 184 -0.47 20.70 -45.60
CA ASN A 184 -1.13 21.10 -46.84
C ASN A 184 -1.73 22.51 -46.79
N LEU A 185 -2.31 22.91 -45.64
CA LEU A 185 -2.82 24.28 -45.45
C LEU A 185 -1.67 25.31 -45.45
N LEU A 186 -0.54 24.98 -44.86
CA LEU A 186 0.64 25.84 -44.87
C LEU A 186 1.20 26.03 -46.30
N GLU A 187 1.27 24.97 -47.10
CA GLU A 187 1.69 25.09 -48.51
C GLU A 187 0.73 25.98 -49.31
N LEU A 188 -0.58 25.80 -49.14
CA LEU A 188 -1.58 26.64 -49.82
C LEU A 188 -1.50 28.13 -49.44
N ILE A 189 -1.16 28.42 -48.17
CA ILE A 189 -0.93 29.79 -47.70
C ILE A 189 0.35 30.37 -48.32
N LYS A 190 1.42 29.58 -48.43
CA LYS A 190 2.67 29.99 -49.10
C LYS A 190 2.44 30.32 -50.58
N ASP A 191 1.55 29.59 -51.24
CA ASP A 191 1.15 29.84 -52.63
C ASP A 191 0.25 31.08 -52.78
N GLY A 192 0.03 31.87 -51.72
CA GLY A 192 -0.66 33.15 -51.75
C GLY A 192 -2.19 33.09 -51.61
N HIS A 193 -2.76 31.91 -51.34
CA HIS A 193 -4.22 31.71 -51.27
C HIS A 193 -4.79 31.83 -49.84
N GLY A 194 -4.06 32.51 -48.93
CA GLY A 194 -4.40 32.62 -47.51
C GLY A 194 -5.45 33.68 -47.20
N GLY A 195 -6.48 33.30 -46.42
CA GLY A 195 -7.48 34.22 -45.87
C GLY A 195 -7.68 34.06 -44.35
N ALA A 196 -8.36 35.00 -43.71
CA ALA A 196 -8.59 34.99 -42.25
C ALA A 196 -9.28 33.70 -41.74
N ALA A 197 -10.14 33.09 -42.55
CA ALA A 197 -10.79 31.82 -42.25
C ALA A 197 -9.79 30.64 -42.20
N MET A 198 -8.81 30.58 -43.11
CA MET A 198 -7.78 29.54 -43.09
C MET A 198 -6.85 29.67 -41.88
N ALA A 199 -6.51 30.90 -41.50
CA ALA A 199 -5.73 31.13 -40.28
C ALA A 199 -6.48 30.68 -39.01
N ALA A 200 -7.81 30.80 -38.98
CA ALA A 200 -8.63 30.28 -37.90
C ALA A 200 -8.68 28.74 -37.89
N GLU A 201 -8.84 28.10 -39.06
CA GLU A 201 -8.81 26.63 -39.18
C GLU A 201 -7.45 26.05 -38.79
N LEU A 202 -6.35 26.70 -39.17
CA LEU A 202 -5.00 26.28 -38.82
C LEU A 202 -4.80 26.26 -37.29
N ARG A 203 -5.17 27.33 -36.58
CA ARG A 203 -5.10 27.39 -35.11
C ARG A 203 -5.93 26.29 -34.45
N ASP A 204 -7.09 25.97 -35.02
CA ASP A 204 -7.96 24.91 -34.51
C ASP A 204 -7.33 23.51 -34.70
N LEU A 205 -6.67 23.27 -35.82
CA LEU A 205 -5.95 22.03 -36.10
C LEU A 205 -4.72 21.89 -35.20
N GLU A 206 -3.94 22.96 -35.01
CA GLU A 206 -2.77 22.98 -34.11
C GLU A 206 -3.18 22.67 -32.66
N ARG A 207 -4.25 23.30 -32.16
CA ARG A 207 -4.79 23.00 -30.83
C ARG A 207 -5.21 21.53 -30.68
N ARG A 208 -5.86 20.96 -31.70
CA ARG A 208 -6.24 19.53 -31.70
C ARG A 208 -5.02 18.62 -31.76
N GLN A 209 -3.97 19.02 -32.47
CA GLN A 209 -2.71 18.30 -32.54
C GLN A 209 -2.03 18.26 -31.16
N GLU A 210 -1.94 19.40 -30.46
CA GLU A 210 -1.38 19.48 -29.11
C GLU A 210 -2.18 18.64 -28.09
N GLU A 211 -3.51 18.62 -28.22
CA GLU A 211 -4.37 17.76 -27.39
C GLU A 211 -4.09 16.27 -27.63
N LEU A 212 -4.00 15.84 -28.90
CA LEU A 212 -3.65 14.45 -29.22
C LEU A 212 -2.23 14.08 -28.76
N ALA A 213 -1.27 14.99 -28.89
CA ALA A 213 0.10 14.76 -28.41
C ALA A 213 0.12 14.56 -26.88
N ARG A 214 -0.66 15.35 -26.12
CA ARG A 214 -0.83 15.15 -24.68
C ARG A 214 -1.50 13.81 -24.35
N GLN A 215 -2.49 13.39 -25.13
CA GLN A 215 -3.16 12.09 -24.93
C GLN A 215 -2.23 10.90 -25.23
N ILE A 216 -1.36 11.01 -26.24
CA ILE A 216 -0.33 10.00 -26.55
C ILE A 216 0.68 9.93 -25.40
N ALA A 217 1.18 11.08 -24.92
CA ALA A 217 2.11 11.12 -23.80
C ALA A 217 1.49 10.55 -22.50
N ALA A 218 0.20 10.81 -22.26
CA ALA A 218 -0.51 10.30 -21.09
C ALA A 218 -0.86 8.81 -21.19
N ALA A 219 -0.95 8.24 -22.40
CA ALA A 219 -1.23 6.81 -22.60
C ALA A 219 -0.08 5.91 -22.10
N GLY A 220 1.15 6.45 -22.01
CA GLY A 220 2.32 5.75 -21.50
C GLY A 220 2.82 4.62 -22.40
N GLU A 221 3.97 4.04 -22.05
CA GLU A 221 4.48 2.86 -22.74
C GLU A 221 3.70 1.58 -22.34
N PRO A 222 3.61 0.58 -23.23
CA PRO A 222 3.05 -0.71 -22.88
C PRO A 222 3.76 -1.29 -21.66
N GLU A 223 3.00 -1.83 -20.72
CA GLU A 223 3.58 -2.47 -19.54
C GLU A 223 4.33 -3.72 -20.00
N PRO A 224 5.62 -3.89 -19.63
CA PRO A 224 6.38 -5.05 -20.08
C PRO A 224 5.67 -6.31 -19.62
N ILE A 225 5.40 -7.22 -20.56
CA ILE A 225 4.81 -8.51 -20.24
C ILE A 225 5.73 -9.16 -19.18
N PRO A 226 5.23 -9.47 -17.98
CA PRO A 226 6.05 -10.10 -16.97
C PRO A 226 6.60 -11.40 -17.55
N VAL A 227 7.92 -11.47 -17.69
CA VAL A 227 8.60 -12.72 -18.06
C VAL A 227 8.48 -13.64 -16.86
N LEU A 228 7.38 -14.39 -16.81
CA LEU A 228 7.21 -15.42 -15.80
C LEU A 228 8.20 -16.51 -16.13
N TYR A 229 9.21 -16.68 -15.28
CA TYR A 229 10.23 -17.70 -15.45
C TYR A 229 9.53 -19.06 -15.65
N PRO A 230 9.95 -19.88 -16.64
CA PRO A 230 9.33 -21.18 -16.91
C PRO A 230 9.27 -22.11 -15.69
N ASN A 231 10.14 -21.85 -14.70
CA ASN A 231 10.25 -22.60 -13.46
C ASN A 231 9.73 -21.84 -12.23
N LEU A 232 8.85 -20.85 -12.41
CA LEU A 232 8.25 -20.09 -11.32
C LEU A 232 7.63 -20.98 -10.24
N PRO A 233 6.94 -22.11 -10.56
CA PRO A 233 6.47 -23.03 -9.54
C PRO A 233 7.58 -23.64 -8.67
N ALA A 234 8.73 -24.01 -9.24
CA ALA A 234 9.83 -24.56 -8.44
C ALA A 234 10.64 -23.47 -7.71
N LEU A 235 10.78 -22.29 -8.31
CA LEU A 235 11.38 -21.13 -7.65
C LEU A 235 10.54 -20.71 -6.45
N TYR A 236 9.22 -20.63 -6.64
CA TYR A 236 8.25 -20.39 -5.59
C TYR A 236 8.29 -21.47 -4.50
N ARG A 237 8.39 -22.75 -4.88
CA ARG A 237 8.61 -23.86 -3.93
C ARG A 237 9.86 -23.67 -3.09
N ARG A 238 10.98 -23.31 -3.71
CA ARG A 238 12.24 -23.03 -3.02
C ARG A 238 12.13 -21.83 -2.08
N HIS A 239 11.37 -20.79 -2.44
CA HIS A 239 11.12 -19.65 -1.56
C HIS A 239 10.24 -20.03 -0.36
N VAL A 240 9.22 -20.85 -0.57
CA VAL A 240 8.36 -21.38 0.50
C VAL A 240 9.13 -22.32 1.43
N GLU A 241 10.05 -23.14 0.91
CA GLU A 241 10.95 -23.98 1.72
C GLU A 241 11.92 -23.13 2.53
N ARG A 242 12.45 -22.05 1.94
CA ARG A 242 13.31 -21.07 2.63
C ARG A 242 12.55 -20.24 3.67
N LEU A 243 11.23 -20.15 3.60
CA LEU A 243 10.42 -19.37 4.55
C LEU A 243 10.54 -19.94 5.97
N GLU A 244 10.56 -21.27 6.14
CA GLU A 244 10.76 -21.89 7.46
C GLU A 244 12.15 -21.59 8.03
N ALA A 245 13.19 -21.65 7.19
CA ALA A 245 14.54 -21.29 7.60
C ALA A 245 14.65 -19.81 7.98
N ALA A 246 14.01 -18.92 7.19
CA ALA A 246 13.97 -17.49 7.45
C ALA A 246 13.14 -17.11 8.70
N LEU A 247 12.12 -17.90 9.04
CA LEU A 247 11.37 -17.72 10.29
C LEU A 247 12.17 -18.19 11.52
N ALA A 248 13.11 -19.10 11.34
CA ALA A 248 13.97 -19.62 12.41
C ALA A 248 15.21 -18.74 12.66
N ASP A 249 15.70 -18.04 11.64
CA ASP A 249 16.86 -17.15 11.74
C ASP A 249 16.50 -15.81 12.41
N PRO A 250 17.11 -15.45 13.56
CA PRO A 250 16.82 -14.19 14.26
C PRO A 250 17.03 -12.92 13.42
N GLY A 251 17.94 -12.96 12.44
CA GLY A 251 18.22 -11.81 11.55
C GLY A 251 17.12 -11.53 10.54
N THR A 252 16.41 -12.57 10.09
CA THR A 252 15.39 -12.49 9.03
C THR A 252 13.96 -12.77 9.50
N ALA A 253 13.79 -13.27 10.73
CA ALA A 253 12.50 -13.67 11.30
C ALA A 253 11.43 -12.58 11.27
N MET A 254 11.81 -11.31 11.48
CA MET A 254 10.86 -10.20 11.49
C MET A 254 10.29 -9.94 10.08
N ALA A 255 11.16 -9.86 9.07
CA ALA A 255 10.74 -9.68 7.68
C ALA A 255 9.94 -10.88 7.17
N ALA A 256 10.38 -12.10 7.51
CA ALA A 256 9.68 -13.33 7.16
C ALA A 256 8.29 -13.42 7.82
N THR A 257 8.17 -12.98 9.07
CA THR A 257 6.88 -12.92 9.78
C THR A 257 5.93 -11.91 9.13
N GLU A 258 6.41 -10.73 8.75
CA GLU A 258 5.58 -9.73 8.08
C GLU A 258 5.06 -10.24 6.73
N ALA A 259 5.94 -10.83 5.92
CA ALA A 259 5.56 -11.45 4.65
C ALA A 259 4.54 -12.58 4.85
N LEU A 260 4.76 -13.47 5.83
CA LEU A 260 3.84 -14.56 6.17
C LEU A 260 2.45 -14.03 6.56
N ARG A 261 2.39 -12.96 7.35
CA ARG A 261 1.13 -12.35 7.79
C ARG A 261 0.37 -11.68 6.65
N GLY A 262 1.06 -11.17 5.63
CA GLY A 262 0.41 -10.67 4.41
C GLY A 262 -0.33 -11.73 3.61
N LEU A 263 0.01 -13.02 3.79
CA LEU A 263 -0.62 -14.14 3.10
C LEU A 263 -1.81 -14.74 3.86
N ILE A 264 -2.05 -14.34 5.11
CA ILE A 264 -3.03 -14.97 6.00
C ILE A 264 -4.02 -13.93 6.51
N ASP A 265 -5.28 -14.05 6.13
CA ASP A 265 -6.36 -13.21 6.66
C ASP A 265 -6.80 -13.66 8.07
N ALA A 266 -7.14 -14.95 8.24
CA ALA A 266 -7.51 -15.52 9.53
C ALA A 266 -7.20 -17.03 9.61
N ILE A 267 -6.91 -17.51 10.83
CA ILE A 267 -6.73 -18.93 11.14
C ILE A 267 -7.86 -19.36 12.07
N LEU A 268 -8.78 -20.19 11.55
CA LEU A 268 -9.91 -20.69 12.31
C LEU A 268 -9.54 -21.97 13.08
N VAL A 269 -9.81 -21.97 14.39
CA VAL A 269 -9.57 -23.09 15.32
C VAL A 269 -10.83 -23.48 16.07
#